data_AF-A0A2I8VEG6-F1
#
_entry.id   AF-A0A2I8VEG6-F1
#
_cell.length_a   1.000
_cell.length_b   1.000
_cell.length_c   1.000
_cell.angle_alpha   90.00
_cell.angle_beta   90.00
_cell.angle_gamma   90.00
#
_symmetry.space_group_name_H-M   'P 1'
#
loop_
_entity.id
_entity.type
_entity.pdbx_description
1 polymer ?
#
loop_
_entity_poly.entity_id
_entity_poly.type
_entity_poly.pdbx_seq_one_letter_code
_entity_poly.pdbx_strand_id
1 'polypeptide(L)'
;MSTQGLERQTRNYLSNNVPQIQQHGGNFEIREVDEEAGQVTVAIGGACSGCGIAPMTMKAIEHRLPESVDGVSEVKVVRAGGPRAAVMPSKIDEMDEMEEYEDYDPPF
;
A
#
# COMPACT_ATOMS: atom_id res chain seq x y z
N MET A 1 13.55 -24.92 -3.52
CA MET A 1 12.34 -24.92 -2.67
C MET A 1 11.65 -23.59 -2.91
N SER A 2 10.34 -23.63 -3.10
CA SER A 2 9.62 -22.58 -3.82
C SER A 2 9.29 -21.40 -2.91
N THR A 3 9.81 -20.21 -3.25
CA THR A 3 9.51 -18.86 -2.70
C THR A 3 8.01 -18.55 -2.52
N GLN A 4 7.14 -19.40 -3.05
CA GLN A 4 5.69 -19.34 -3.00
C GLN A 4 5.11 -19.75 -1.64
N GLY A 5 5.88 -20.37 -0.73
CA GLY A 5 5.36 -20.86 0.55
C GLY A 5 5.08 -19.72 1.52
N LEU A 6 6.14 -19.04 1.97
CA LEU A 6 6.05 -17.95 2.94
C LEU A 6 5.30 -16.74 2.38
N GLU A 7 5.51 -16.42 1.09
CA GLU A 7 4.79 -15.35 0.39
C GLU A 7 3.28 -15.60 0.40
N ARG A 8 2.84 -16.82 0.07
CA ARG A 8 1.42 -17.16 0.03
C ARG A 8 0.80 -17.13 1.42
N GLN A 9 1.50 -17.64 2.44
CA GLN A 9 1.03 -17.60 3.82
C GLN A 9 0.87 -16.16 4.31
N THR A 10 1.86 -15.31 4.06
CA THR A 10 1.81 -13.87 4.37
C THR A 10 0.63 -13.20 3.66
N ARG A 11 0.45 -13.46 2.36
CA ARG A 11 -0.66 -12.90 1.57
C ARG A 11 -2.03 -13.34 2.10
N ASN A 12 -2.15 -14.61 2.47
CA ASN A 12 -3.38 -15.16 3.05
C ASN A 12 -3.66 -14.53 4.42
N TYR A 13 -2.64 -14.39 5.26
CA TYR A 13 -2.76 -13.76 6.56
C TYR A 13 -3.28 -12.32 6.43
N LEU A 14 -2.65 -11.50 5.57
CA LEU A 14 -3.03 -10.10 5.36
C LEU A 14 -4.45 -9.97 4.81
N SER A 15 -4.83 -10.83 3.86
CA SER A 15 -6.17 -10.83 3.28
C SER A 15 -7.26 -11.18 4.30
N ASN A 16 -6.99 -12.12 5.20
CA ASN A 16 -7.98 -12.63 6.14
C ASN A 16 -8.04 -11.84 7.46
N ASN A 17 -6.90 -11.34 7.94
CA ASN A 17 -6.78 -10.73 9.27
C ASN A 17 -6.68 -9.20 9.23
N VAL A 18 -6.35 -8.63 8.07
CA VAL A 18 -6.25 -7.18 7.88
C VAL A 18 -7.07 -6.69 6.68
N PRO A 19 -8.36 -7.10 6.55
CA PRO A 19 -9.18 -6.73 5.40
C PRO A 19 -9.39 -5.20 5.29
N GLN A 20 -9.20 -4.46 6.39
CA GLN A 20 -9.36 -3.01 6.45
C GLN A 20 -8.43 -2.27 5.48
N ILE A 21 -7.26 -2.84 5.13
CA ILE A 21 -6.37 -2.22 4.13
C ILE A 21 -7.13 -2.02 2.82
N GLN A 22 -7.75 -3.09 2.30
CA GLN A 22 -8.50 -3.03 1.05
C GLN A 22 -9.84 -2.31 1.20
N GLN A 23 -10.55 -2.51 2.32
CA GLN A 23 -11.83 -1.84 2.58
C GLN A 23 -11.70 -0.31 2.66
N HIS A 24 -10.54 0.20 3.07
CA HIS A 24 -10.26 1.64 3.10
C HIS A 24 -9.59 2.16 1.82
N GLY A 25 -9.55 1.37 0.73
CA GLY A 25 -8.95 1.77 -0.54
C GLY A 25 -7.42 1.74 -0.57
N GLY A 26 -6.79 1.04 0.37
CA GLY A 26 -5.37 0.71 0.34
C GLY A 26 -5.08 -0.57 -0.43
N ASN A 27 -3.82 -0.80 -0.72
CA ASN A 27 -3.32 -2.05 -1.27
C ASN A 27 -2.05 -2.49 -0.54
N PHE A 28 -1.68 -3.75 -0.69
CA PHE A 28 -0.41 -4.26 -0.20
C PHE A 28 0.26 -5.16 -1.23
N GLU A 29 1.58 -5.25 -1.15
CA GLU A 29 2.43 -6.07 -1.99
C GLU A 29 3.53 -6.71 -1.13
N ILE A 30 3.87 -7.97 -1.39
CA ILE A 30 5.01 -8.62 -0.74
C ILE A 30 6.20 -8.41 -1.67
N ARG A 31 7.20 -7.62 -1.22
CA ARG A 31 8.32 -7.21 -2.07
C ARG A 31 9.48 -8.20 -2.02
N GLU A 32 9.79 -8.67 -0.82
CA GLU A 32 10.95 -9.52 -0.56
C GLU A 32 10.56 -10.59 0.45
N VAL A 33 11.06 -11.80 0.22
CA VAL A 33 10.86 -12.97 1.08
C VAL A 33 12.19 -13.71 1.15
N ASP A 34 12.72 -13.83 2.36
CA ASP A 34 13.85 -14.69 2.68
C ASP A 34 13.32 -15.88 3.50
N GLU A 35 13.13 -17.02 2.84
CA GLU A 35 12.61 -18.23 3.49
C GLU A 35 13.62 -18.89 4.44
N GLU A 36 14.93 -18.68 4.22
CA GLU A 36 15.97 -19.26 5.07
C GLU A 36 16.09 -18.49 6.39
N ALA A 37 16.02 -17.15 6.30
CA ALA A 37 16.04 -16.27 7.46
C ALA A 37 14.65 -16.09 8.10
N GLY A 38 13.56 -16.41 7.39
CA GLY A 38 12.18 -16.19 7.82
C GLY A 38 11.74 -14.72 7.73
N GLN A 39 12.36 -13.92 6.87
CA GLN A 39 12.12 -12.48 6.79
C GLN A 39 11.17 -12.12 5.64
N VAL A 40 10.22 -11.21 5.89
CA VAL A 40 9.27 -10.75 4.88
C VAL A 40 9.16 -9.24 4.86
N THR A 41 9.28 -8.63 3.68
CA THR A 41 9.02 -7.22 3.46
C THR A 41 7.66 -7.03 2.79
N VAL A 42 6.75 -6.32 3.48
CA VAL A 42 5.42 -5.96 2.97
C VAL A 42 5.39 -4.46 2.68
N ALA A 43 4.99 -4.09 1.47
CA ALA A 43 4.70 -2.71 1.12
C ALA A 43 3.21 -2.44 1.16
N ILE A 44 2.82 -1.32 1.77
CA ILE A 44 1.43 -0.85 1.84
C ILE A 44 1.31 0.48 1.10
N GLY A 45 0.33 0.58 0.20
CA GLY A 45 0.09 1.75 -0.66
C GLY A 45 -1.39 2.15 -0.73
N GLY A 46 -1.75 2.88 -1.79
CA GLY A 46 -3.10 3.40 -2.01
C GLY A 46 -3.48 4.44 -0.95
N ALA A 47 -4.73 4.43 -0.49
CA ALA A 47 -5.21 5.35 0.54
C ALA A 47 -4.44 5.26 1.87
N CYS A 48 -3.77 4.12 2.14
CA CYS A 48 -2.95 3.95 3.34
C CYS A 48 -1.64 4.77 3.30
N SER A 49 -1.17 5.21 2.13
CA SER A 49 0.08 5.96 1.99
C SER A 49 0.04 7.32 2.70
N GLY A 50 -1.11 8.01 2.68
CA GLY A 50 -1.37 9.31 3.32
C GLY A 50 -2.21 9.24 4.60
N CYS A 51 -2.51 8.04 5.11
CA CYS A 51 -3.39 7.87 6.26
C CYS A 51 -2.62 8.05 7.59
N GLY A 52 -3.09 8.95 8.46
CA GLY A 52 -2.46 9.24 9.76
C GLY A 52 -2.39 8.05 10.72
N ILE A 53 -3.27 7.06 10.57
CA ILE A 53 -3.29 5.83 11.40
C ILE A 53 -2.51 4.67 10.78
N ALA A 54 -2.03 4.79 9.53
CA ALA A 54 -1.29 3.73 8.87
C ALA A 54 -0.09 3.21 9.69
N PRO A 55 0.70 4.05 10.41
CA PRO A 55 1.78 3.55 11.25
C PRO A 55 1.34 2.55 12.33
N MET A 56 0.12 2.70 12.86
CA MET A 56 -0.40 1.75 13.86
C MET A 56 -0.74 0.41 13.22
N THR A 57 -1.37 0.43 12.04
CA THR A 57 -1.63 -0.78 11.27
C THR A 57 -0.34 -1.49 10.85
N MET A 58 0.67 -0.73 10.41
CA MET A 58 1.98 -1.27 10.04
C MET A 58 2.64 -1.99 11.23
N LYS A 59 2.72 -1.34 12.39
CA LYS A 59 3.25 -1.97 13.61
C LYS A 59 2.45 -3.21 14.03
N ALA A 60 1.13 -3.17 13.91
CA ALA A 60 0.30 -4.33 14.25
C ALA A 60 0.60 -5.53 13.34
N ILE A 61 0.87 -5.29 12.05
CA ILE A 61 1.29 -6.34 11.11
C ILE A 61 2.67 -6.87 11.47
N GLU A 62 3.64 -5.98 11.75
CA GLU A 62 5.01 -6.36 12.12
C GLU A 62 5.05 -7.28 13.35
N HIS A 63 4.18 -7.04 14.33
CA HIS A 63 4.10 -7.86 15.54
C HIS A 63 3.27 -9.14 15.36
N ARG A 64 2.09 -9.05 14.74
CA ARG A 64 1.15 -10.18 14.73
C ARG A 64 1.42 -11.21 13.65
N LEU A 65 2.08 -10.83 12.56
CA LEU A 65 2.33 -11.75 11.44
C LEU A 65 3.32 -12.85 11.82
N PRO A 66 4.46 -12.58 12.51
CA PRO A 66 5.33 -13.62 13.05
C PRO A 66 4.64 -14.53 14.09
N GLU A 67 3.71 -13.99 14.88
CA GLU A 67 2.94 -14.77 15.86
C GLU A 67 1.93 -15.73 15.23
N SER A 68 1.51 -15.44 13.99
CA SER A 68 0.40 -16.15 13.33
C SER A 68 0.82 -17.02 12.15
N VAL A 69 2.01 -16.80 11.60
CA VAL A 69 2.53 -17.52 10.43
C VAL A 69 3.81 -18.24 10.82
N ASP A 70 3.73 -19.56 10.92
CA ASP A 70 4.88 -20.40 11.21
C ASP A 70 5.96 -20.23 10.13
N GLY A 71 7.20 -20.00 10.55
CA GLY A 71 8.35 -19.78 9.67
C GLY A 71 8.65 -18.32 9.34
N VAL A 72 7.84 -17.37 9.82
CA VAL A 72 8.16 -15.94 9.77
C VAL A 72 8.78 -15.51 11.10
N SER A 73 10.01 -15.01 11.04
CA SER A 73 10.78 -14.54 12.21
C SER A 73 10.73 -13.02 12.34
N GLU A 74 10.80 -12.30 11.21
CA GLU A 74 10.83 -10.85 11.17
C GLU A 74 10.00 -10.33 9.99
N VAL A 75 9.23 -9.28 10.24
CA VAL A 75 8.40 -8.63 9.22
C VAL A 75 8.72 -7.15 9.21
N LYS A 76 8.99 -6.64 8.02
CA LYS A 76 9.22 -5.23 7.79
C LYS A 76 8.10 -4.67 6.95
N VAL A 77 7.40 -3.66 7.46
CA VAL A 77 6.33 -3.00 6.71
C VAL A 77 6.81 -1.64 6.23
N VAL A 78 6.82 -1.46 4.91
CA VAL A 78 7.21 -0.20 4.27
C VAL A 78 6.02 0.45 3.59
N ARG A 79 6.06 1.78 3.48
CA ARG A 79 5.13 2.46 2.57
C ARG A 79 5.58 2.20 1.14
N ALA A 80 4.62 1.92 0.25
CA ALA A 80 4.85 1.95 -1.19
C ALA A 80 5.10 3.40 -1.62
N GLY A 81 6.34 3.86 -1.47
CA GLY A 81 6.79 5.18 -1.92
C GLY A 81 7.13 5.12 -3.40
N GLY A 82 6.33 5.79 -4.22
CA GLY A 82 6.59 5.97 -5.65
C GLY A 82 5.54 6.90 -6.25
N PRO A 83 5.83 7.56 -7.39
CA PRO A 83 4.98 8.57 -8.03
C PRO A 83 3.58 8.09 -8.45
N ARG A 84 3.20 6.84 -8.17
CA ARG A 84 1.88 6.28 -8.42
C ARG A 84 0.90 6.41 -7.25
N ALA A 85 1.34 6.90 -6.09
CA ALA A 85 0.45 7.05 -4.93
C ALA A 85 -0.52 8.25 -5.03
N ALA A 86 -0.30 9.17 -5.96
CA ALA A 86 -1.19 10.31 -6.20
C ALA A 86 -1.02 10.85 -7.63
N VAL A 87 -1.45 10.10 -8.63
CA VAL A 87 -1.77 10.69 -9.93
C VAL A 87 -3.15 10.19 -10.29
N MET A 88 -4.12 11.09 -10.39
CA MET A 88 -5.34 10.85 -11.17
C MET A 88 -4.99 11.21 -12.61
N PRO A 89 -4.71 10.25 -13.51
CA PRO A 89 -4.18 10.54 -14.84
C PRO A 89 -5.30 10.84 -15.86
N SER A 90 -6.38 11.51 -15.47
CA SER A 90 -7.45 11.79 -16.43
C SER A 90 -8.08 13.18 -16.34
N LYS A 91 -7.85 13.95 -15.27
CA LYS A 91 -8.46 15.28 -15.12
C LYS A 91 -7.52 16.44 -15.40
N ILE A 92 -6.20 16.20 -15.42
CA ILE A 92 -5.21 17.22 -15.80
C ILE A 92 -5.19 17.34 -17.33
N ASP A 93 -5.11 16.22 -18.05
CA ASP A 93 -5.10 16.25 -19.53
C ASP A 93 -6.40 16.81 -20.12
N GLU A 94 -7.56 16.62 -19.47
CA GLU A 94 -8.84 17.24 -19.88
C GLU A 94 -8.95 18.75 -19.51
N MET A 95 -8.12 19.25 -18.59
CA MET A 95 -8.12 20.66 -18.17
C MET A 95 -7.14 21.53 -18.98
N ASP A 96 -6.04 20.95 -19.46
CA ASP A 96 -5.08 21.63 -20.35
C ASP A 96 -5.67 21.94 -21.74
N GLU A 97 -6.73 21.24 -22.15
CA GLU A 97 -7.42 21.46 -23.43
C GLU A 97 -8.56 22.50 -23.34
N MET A 98 -8.81 23.10 -22.17
CA MET A 98 -9.85 24.10 -21.95
C MET A 98 -9.27 25.53 -21.93
N GLU A 99 -8.70 25.96 -23.06
CA GLU A 99 -8.34 27.36 -23.32
C GLU A 99 -9.60 28.19 -23.66
N GLU A 100 -10.49 28.48 -22.71
CA GLU A 100 -11.45 29.60 -22.89
C GLU A 100 -11.98 30.13 -21.54
N TYR A 101 -11.10 30.78 -20.77
CA TYR A 101 -11.49 31.66 -19.66
C TYR A 101 -10.65 32.96 -19.66
N GLU A 102 -10.31 33.46 -20.85
CA GLU A 102 -9.58 34.73 -20.99
C GLU A 102 -10.50 35.96 -21.16
N ASP A 103 -11.83 35.78 -21.26
CA ASP A 103 -12.80 36.86 -21.49
C ASP A 103 -13.75 37.06 -20.27
N TYR A 104 -13.17 37.13 -19.06
CA TYR A 104 -13.92 37.56 -17.88
C TYR A 104 -13.52 38.98 -17.48
N ASP A 105 -14.30 39.96 -17.94
CA ASP A 105 -14.18 41.37 -17.56
C ASP A 105 -15.20 41.69 -16.45
N PRO A 106 -14.81 41.67 -15.16
CA PRO A 106 -15.74 41.96 -14.06
C PRO A 106 -16.13 43.44 -14.08
N PRO A 107 -17.43 43.78 -13.88
CA PRO A 107 -17.88 45.15 -13.96
C PRO A 107 -17.48 45.93 -12.70
N PHE A 108 -16.40 46.71 -12.79
CA PHE A 108 -16.13 47.83 -11.90
C PHE A 108 -15.72 49.08 -12.67
#